data_AF-A0A7S2KKJ2-F1
#
_entry.id   AF-A0A7S2KKJ2-F1
#
_cell.length_a   1.000
_cell.length_b   1.000
_cell.length_c   1.000
_cell.angle_alpha   90.00
_cell.angle_beta   90.00
_cell.angle_gamma   90.00
#
_symmetry.space_group_name_H-M   'P 1'
#
loop_
_entity.id
_entity.type
_entity.pdbx_description
1 polymer ?
#
loop_
_entity_poly.entity_id
_entity_poly.type
_entity_poly.pdbx_seq_one_letter_code
_entity_poly.pdbx_strand_id
1 'polypeptide(L)'
;AKSSMVMLLGEACTKASVSYEQAIREAVKAVGYDSDDKGLDWRTMNVIVAIEASSPDLAFRAAAEDAAGAGQPCVACGYATDESLERVPVSHALATRLCMLLDKVRRDGAVAGLRPGGSAQVVVEYAEASDGSVAPVRVRSALLHAPRAPDAKAEQLEKELIDQVVRPAIPERFG
;
A
#
# COMPACT_ATOMS: atom_id res chain seq x y z
N ALA A 1 -2.97 -8.37 -11.71
CA ALA A 1 -3.58 -7.57 -12.79
C ALA A 1 -2.54 -7.33 -13.89
N LYS A 2 -2.99 -7.23 -15.14
CA LYS A 2 -2.17 -6.83 -16.29
C LYS A 2 -3.01 -5.86 -17.13
N SER A 3 -2.47 -5.28 -18.20
CA SER A 3 -3.18 -4.32 -19.06
C SER A 3 -4.62 -4.75 -19.33
N SER A 4 -5.57 -3.94 -18.87
CA SER A 4 -7.01 -4.12 -19.05
C SER A 4 -7.62 -5.44 -18.50
N MET A 5 -6.94 -6.13 -17.55
CA MET A 5 -7.45 -7.37 -16.95
C MET A 5 -7.13 -7.52 -15.45
N VAL A 6 -8.14 -7.90 -14.68
CA VAL A 6 -8.03 -8.39 -13.30
C VAL A 6 -8.54 -9.82 -13.22
N MET A 7 -7.75 -10.72 -12.64
CA MET A 7 -8.14 -12.11 -12.37
C MET A 7 -8.15 -12.35 -10.87
N LEU A 8 -9.27 -12.85 -10.36
CA LEU A 8 -9.44 -13.32 -8.99
C LEU A 8 -9.39 -14.85 -9.02
N LEU A 9 -8.45 -15.44 -8.29
CA LEU A 9 -8.24 -16.89 -8.22
C LEU A 9 -8.10 -17.36 -6.77
N GLY A 10 -8.44 -18.61 -6.49
CA GLY A 10 -8.25 -19.24 -5.19
C GLY A 10 -9.49 -20.01 -4.72
N GLU A 11 -9.55 -20.28 -3.43
CA GLU A 11 -10.61 -21.04 -2.80
C GLU A 11 -11.39 -20.16 -1.81
N ALA A 12 -12.72 -20.29 -1.79
CA ALA A 12 -13.55 -19.64 -0.78
C ALA A 12 -14.67 -20.58 -0.29
N CYS A 13 -14.83 -20.69 1.03
CA CYS A 13 -15.96 -21.35 1.66
C CYS A 13 -16.80 -20.29 2.40
N THR A 14 -17.93 -19.89 1.82
CA THR A 14 -18.79 -18.85 2.39
C THR A 14 -20.27 -19.11 2.09
N LYS A 15 -21.15 -18.66 3.00
CA LYS A 15 -22.61 -18.62 2.78
C LYS A 15 -23.06 -17.29 2.17
N ALA A 16 -22.16 -16.32 2.02
CA ALA A 16 -22.49 -15.01 1.50
C ALA A 16 -22.75 -15.05 -0.02
N SER A 17 -23.77 -14.32 -0.48
CA SER A 17 -23.93 -14.03 -1.90
C SER A 17 -23.06 -12.81 -2.23
N VAL A 18 -21.95 -13.03 -2.93
CA VAL A 18 -20.95 -12.00 -3.23
C VAL A 18 -20.87 -11.79 -4.74
N SER A 19 -21.07 -10.54 -5.18
CA SER A 19 -20.73 -10.13 -6.54
C SER A 19 -19.24 -9.77 -6.59
N TYR A 20 -18.40 -10.77 -6.87
CA TYR A 20 -16.94 -10.58 -6.94
C TYR A 20 -16.54 -9.52 -7.95
N GLU A 21 -17.21 -9.50 -9.11
CA GLU A 21 -16.94 -8.51 -10.15
C GLU A 21 -17.22 -7.08 -9.65
N GLN A 22 -18.36 -6.86 -9.02
CA GLN A 22 -18.70 -5.55 -8.47
C GLN A 22 -17.68 -5.12 -7.41
N ALA A 23 -17.32 -6.01 -6.48
CA ALA A 23 -16.33 -5.71 -5.45
C ALA A 23 -14.96 -5.34 -6.05
N ILE A 24 -14.52 -6.04 -7.10
CA ILE A 24 -13.28 -5.74 -7.82
C ILE A 24 -13.37 -4.37 -8.50
N ARG A 25 -14.47 -4.09 -9.21
CA ARG A 25 -14.68 -2.80 -9.89
C ARG A 25 -14.73 -1.63 -8.92
N GLU A 26 -15.40 -1.79 -7.78
CA GLU A 26 -15.46 -0.79 -6.71
C GLU A 26 -14.08 -0.53 -6.09
N ALA A 27 -13.30 -1.58 -5.83
CA ALA A 27 -11.93 -1.45 -5.31
C ALA A 27 -11.03 -0.69 -6.30
N VAL A 28 -11.06 -1.05 -7.58
CA VAL A 28 -10.27 -0.37 -8.63
C VAL A 28 -10.70 1.10 -8.81
N LYS A 29 -12.02 1.35 -8.78
CA LYS A 29 -12.58 2.71 -8.79
C LYS A 29 -12.13 3.53 -7.59
N ALA A 30 -12.13 2.96 -6.38
CA ALA A 30 -11.72 3.64 -5.15
C ALA A 30 -10.23 4.02 -5.16
N VAL A 31 -9.39 3.21 -5.81
CA VAL A 31 -7.97 3.56 -6.03
C VAL A 31 -7.84 4.72 -7.02
N GLY A 32 -8.77 4.87 -7.98
CA GLY A 32 -8.83 5.98 -8.93
C GLY A 32 -8.42 5.64 -10.36
N TYR A 33 -8.42 4.34 -10.69
CA TYR A 33 -8.18 3.82 -12.04
C TYR A 33 -9.49 3.87 -12.85
N ASP A 34 -9.71 4.95 -13.59
CA ASP A 34 -10.95 5.28 -14.31
C ASP A 34 -10.72 5.62 -15.80
N SER A 35 -9.53 5.34 -16.32
CA SER A 35 -9.18 5.44 -17.74
C SER A 35 -7.97 4.57 -18.08
N ASP A 36 -7.93 4.03 -19.30
CA ASP A 36 -6.81 3.22 -19.77
C ASP A 36 -5.50 4.04 -19.80
N ASP A 37 -5.58 5.36 -19.99
CA ASP A 37 -4.43 6.27 -19.90
C ASP A 37 -3.79 6.29 -18.52
N LYS A 38 -4.54 5.98 -17.45
CA LYS A 38 -4.04 5.81 -16.08
C LYS A 38 -3.54 4.38 -15.82
N GLY A 39 -3.61 3.49 -16.81
CA GLY A 39 -3.13 2.11 -16.76
C GLY A 39 -4.23 1.06 -16.59
N LEU A 40 -5.44 1.46 -16.19
CA LEU A 40 -6.60 0.59 -16.04
C LEU A 40 -7.87 1.46 -15.92
N ASP A 41 -8.98 1.03 -16.55
CA ASP A 41 -10.31 1.61 -16.34
C ASP A 41 -11.25 0.58 -15.69
N TRP A 42 -11.78 0.92 -14.51
CA TRP A 42 -12.73 0.07 -13.78
C TRP A 42 -14.01 -0.27 -14.58
N ARG A 43 -14.35 0.51 -15.61
CA ARG A 43 -15.54 0.32 -16.45
C ARG A 43 -15.31 -0.69 -17.57
N THR A 44 -14.13 -0.65 -18.20
CA THR A 44 -13.82 -1.43 -19.40
C THR A 44 -12.92 -2.64 -19.13
N MET A 45 -12.28 -2.71 -17.95
CA MET A 45 -11.41 -3.83 -17.62
C MET A 45 -12.16 -5.17 -17.65
N ASN A 46 -11.48 -6.19 -18.16
CA ASN A 46 -11.92 -7.57 -18.11
C ASN A 46 -11.73 -8.11 -16.69
N VAL A 47 -12.78 -8.71 -16.13
CA VAL A 47 -12.73 -9.36 -14.82
C VAL A 47 -12.94 -10.85 -15.00
N ILE A 48 -11.93 -11.64 -14.61
CA ILE A 48 -11.98 -13.10 -14.63
C ILE A 48 -12.09 -13.59 -13.19
N VAL A 49 -13.15 -14.35 -12.88
CA VAL A 49 -13.35 -14.95 -11.56
C VAL A 49 -13.19 -16.45 -11.67
N ALA A 50 -12.14 -16.98 -11.04
CA ALA A 50 -11.79 -18.39 -10.97
C ALA A 50 -11.67 -18.81 -9.49
N ILE A 51 -12.77 -18.69 -8.75
CA ILE A 51 -12.88 -19.10 -7.34
C ILE A 51 -13.52 -20.47 -7.26
N GLU A 52 -12.85 -21.40 -6.59
CA GLU A 52 -13.35 -22.74 -6.29
C GLU A 52 -13.81 -22.86 -4.83
N ALA A 53 -14.62 -23.86 -4.53
CA ALA A 53 -14.94 -24.18 -3.14
C ALA A 53 -13.70 -24.76 -2.45
N SER A 54 -13.48 -24.40 -1.18
CA SER A 54 -12.37 -24.96 -0.41
C SER A 54 -12.48 -26.48 -0.30
N SER A 55 -11.35 -27.17 -0.34
CA SER A 55 -11.33 -28.63 -0.16
C SER A 55 -11.98 -29.04 1.18
N PRO A 56 -12.68 -30.20 1.25
CA PRO A 56 -13.34 -30.65 2.47
C PRO A 56 -12.41 -30.77 3.69
N ASP A 57 -11.14 -31.11 3.47
CA ASP A 57 -10.11 -31.21 4.52
C ASP A 57 -9.80 -29.83 5.14
N LEU A 58 -9.59 -28.81 4.29
CA LEU A 58 -9.34 -27.44 4.74
C LEU A 58 -10.59 -26.81 5.37
N ALA A 59 -11.78 -27.09 4.82
CA ALA A 59 -13.04 -26.60 5.35
C ALA A 59 -13.35 -27.15 6.75
N PHE A 60 -13.04 -28.44 6.99
CA PHE A 60 -13.20 -29.06 8.30
C PHE A 60 -12.25 -28.46 9.35
N ARG A 61 -10.98 -28.23 8.97
CA ARG A 61 -9.98 -27.60 9.85
C ARG A 61 -10.34 -26.17 10.24
N ALA A 62 -11.01 -25.42 9.35
CA ALA A 62 -11.49 -24.06 9.64
C ALA A 62 -12.76 -24.01 10.51
N ALA A 63 -13.57 -25.07 10.52
CA ALA A 63 -14.85 -25.13 11.24
C ALA A 63 -14.74 -25.70 12.67
N ALA A 64 -13.63 -26.36 12.99
CA ALA A 64 -13.39 -26.91 14.32
C ALA A 64 -12.79 -25.83 15.24
N GLU A 65 -13.61 -25.27 16.12
CA GLU A 65 -13.22 -24.23 17.10
C GLU A 65 -12.02 -24.65 17.97
N ASP A 66 -11.87 -25.95 18.24
CA ASP A 66 -10.77 -26.54 19.04
C ASP A 66 -9.59 -27.03 18.19
N ALA A 67 -9.67 -26.98 16.85
CA ALA A 67 -8.62 -27.41 15.93
C ALA A 67 -8.00 -26.22 15.18
N ALA A 68 -7.78 -25.10 15.88
CA ALA A 68 -6.97 -23.96 15.43
C ALA A 68 -5.47 -24.32 15.28
N GLY A 69 -5.16 -25.52 14.79
CA GLY A 69 -3.83 -25.88 14.33
C GLY A 69 -3.54 -25.17 13.02
N ALA A 70 -2.41 -24.46 12.96
CA ALA A 70 -1.95 -23.70 11.79
C ALA A 70 -2.29 -24.43 10.48
N GLY A 71 -3.11 -23.79 9.64
CA GLY A 71 -3.66 -24.39 8.41
C GLY A 71 -2.56 -25.02 7.54
N GLN A 72 -1.39 -24.37 7.49
CA GLN A 72 -0.14 -24.91 6.97
C GLN A 72 1.05 -24.48 7.85
N PRO A 73 2.16 -25.25 7.87
CA PRO A 73 3.39 -24.82 8.52
C PRO A 73 3.88 -23.50 7.92
N CYS A 74 4.09 -22.48 8.76
CA CYS A 74 4.66 -21.21 8.36
C CYS A 74 5.61 -20.69 9.44
N VAL A 75 6.57 -19.86 9.06
CA VAL A 75 7.38 -19.06 9.99
C VAL A 75 6.82 -17.65 9.97
N ALA A 76 6.33 -17.19 11.10
CA ALA A 76 5.90 -15.81 11.29
C ALA A 76 6.88 -15.11 12.24
N CYS A 77 7.35 -13.94 11.85
CA CYS A 77 8.21 -13.09 12.67
C CYS A 77 7.46 -11.79 12.99
N GLY A 78 7.41 -11.44 14.28
CA GLY A 78 7.00 -10.12 14.74
C GLY A 78 8.23 -9.29 15.09
N TYR A 79 8.17 -7.99 14.83
CA TYR A 79 9.21 -7.04 15.21
C TYR A 79 8.56 -5.76 15.74
N ALA A 80 9.17 -5.18 16.77
CA ALA A 80 8.79 -3.89 17.33
C ALA A 80 10.03 -3.16 17.82
N THR A 81 9.99 -1.84 17.76
CA THR A 81 11.08 -0.94 18.18
C THR A 81 10.48 0.29 18.86
N ASP A 82 11.22 0.99 19.71
CA ASP A 82 10.77 2.20 20.39
C ASP A 82 11.16 3.50 19.66
N GLU A 83 11.77 3.40 18.49
CA GLU A 83 12.17 4.54 17.64
C GLU A 83 10.97 5.41 17.19
N SER A 84 9.75 4.87 17.15
CA SER A 84 8.52 5.57 16.77
C SER A 84 7.35 5.30 17.74
N LEU A 85 6.35 6.18 17.72
CA LEU A 85 5.15 6.02 18.55
C LEU A 85 4.33 4.78 18.16
N GLU A 86 4.36 4.44 16.88
CA GLU A 86 3.67 3.30 16.28
C GLU A 86 4.42 1.98 16.48
N ARG A 87 5.58 2.01 17.16
CA ARG A 87 6.45 0.86 17.46
C ARG A 87 7.04 0.14 16.24
N VAL A 88 7.23 0.87 15.14
CA VAL A 88 7.85 0.38 13.90
C VAL A 88 9.13 1.17 13.58
N PRO A 89 10.05 0.65 12.74
CA PRO A 89 11.25 1.38 12.32
C PRO A 89 10.89 2.74 11.73
N VAL A 90 11.63 3.80 12.09
CA VAL A 90 11.36 5.17 11.59
C VAL A 90 11.45 5.26 10.07
N SER A 91 12.40 4.55 9.45
CA SER A 91 12.50 4.47 7.98
C SER A 91 11.21 3.95 7.33
N HIS A 92 10.62 2.89 7.89
CA HIS A 92 9.34 2.34 7.45
C HIS A 92 8.19 3.32 7.71
N ALA A 93 8.11 3.90 8.91
CA ALA A 93 7.06 4.86 9.27
C ALA A 93 7.03 6.06 8.30
N LEU A 94 8.19 6.65 8.01
CA LEU A 94 8.30 7.81 7.12
C LEU A 94 7.97 7.46 5.67
N ALA A 95 8.46 6.33 5.14
CA ALA A 95 8.13 5.90 3.78
C ALA A 95 6.63 5.62 3.61
N THR A 96 6.02 4.94 4.59
CA THR A 96 4.57 4.69 4.61
C THR A 96 3.78 6.01 4.67
N ARG A 97 4.20 6.94 5.53
CA ARG A 97 3.56 8.27 5.66
C ARG A 97 3.65 9.09 4.37
N LEU A 98 4.77 9.05 3.65
CA LEU A 98 4.92 9.69 2.34
C LEU A 98 3.90 9.14 1.34
N CYS A 99 3.77 7.81 1.22
CA CYS A 99 2.78 7.19 0.34
C CYS A 99 1.34 7.52 0.74
N MET A 100 1.02 7.52 2.04
CA MET A 100 -0.31 7.88 2.54
C MET A 100 -0.68 9.33 2.22
N LEU A 101 0.27 10.27 2.40
CA LEU A 101 0.07 11.67 2.07
C LEU A 101 -0.04 11.90 0.55
N LEU A 102 0.78 11.22 -0.26
CA LEU A 102 0.66 11.24 -1.72
C LEU A 102 -0.74 10.81 -2.17
N ASP A 103 -1.25 9.72 -1.59
CA ASP A 103 -2.59 9.21 -1.90
C ASP A 103 -3.69 10.19 -1.44
N LYS A 104 -3.50 10.83 -0.29
CA LYS A 104 -4.42 11.85 0.24
C LYS A 104 -4.53 13.03 -0.72
N VAL A 105 -3.40 13.69 -1.04
CA VAL A 105 -3.39 14.91 -1.87
C VAL A 105 -3.87 14.66 -3.30
N ARG A 106 -3.74 13.41 -3.78
CA ARG A 106 -4.31 12.97 -5.05
C ARG A 106 -5.83 12.81 -4.97
N ARG A 107 -6.35 12.17 -3.91
CA ARG A 107 -7.78 11.85 -3.77
C ARG A 107 -8.62 13.08 -3.43
N ASP A 108 -8.09 14.01 -2.65
CA ASP A 108 -8.76 15.28 -2.34
C ASP A 108 -8.57 16.34 -3.45
N GLY A 109 -7.66 16.10 -4.39
CA GLY A 109 -7.38 16.99 -5.52
C GLY A 109 -6.52 18.20 -5.16
N ALA A 110 -5.89 18.23 -3.98
CA ALA A 110 -5.01 19.32 -3.55
C ALA A 110 -3.75 19.46 -4.41
N VAL A 111 -3.32 18.37 -5.07
CA VAL A 111 -2.23 18.37 -6.06
C VAL A 111 -2.77 17.82 -7.38
N ALA A 112 -2.95 18.70 -8.35
CA ALA A 112 -3.54 18.36 -9.64
C ALA A 112 -2.57 17.58 -10.53
N GLY A 113 -3.10 16.72 -11.40
CA GLY A 113 -2.31 15.97 -12.37
C GLY A 113 -1.63 14.71 -11.82
N LEU A 114 -1.81 14.37 -10.54
CA LEU A 114 -1.39 13.08 -9.99
C LEU A 114 -2.28 11.93 -10.49
N ARG A 115 -1.66 10.77 -10.73
CA ARG A 115 -2.32 9.51 -11.10
C ARG A 115 -2.16 8.48 -9.98
N PRO A 116 -3.03 7.45 -9.91
CA PRO A 116 -2.92 6.41 -8.89
C PRO A 116 -1.58 5.68 -8.92
N GLY A 117 -1.17 5.19 -7.75
CA GLY A 117 0.10 4.50 -7.55
C GLY A 117 1.18 5.42 -6.99
N GLY A 118 2.44 5.04 -7.21
CA GLY A 118 3.61 5.71 -6.66
C GLY A 118 4.32 4.90 -5.60
N SER A 119 5.51 5.36 -5.23
CA SER A 119 6.35 4.71 -4.24
C SER A 119 7.21 5.74 -3.52
N ALA A 120 7.62 5.40 -2.29
CA ALA A 120 8.54 6.22 -1.51
C ALA A 120 9.65 5.34 -0.94
N GLN A 121 10.84 5.93 -0.80
CA GLN A 121 11.99 5.33 -0.14
C GLN A 121 12.62 6.37 0.77
N VAL A 122 12.94 5.98 2.01
CA VAL A 122 13.58 6.86 3.00
C VAL A 122 14.82 6.16 3.52
N VAL A 123 15.95 6.87 3.48
CA VAL A 123 17.22 6.44 4.07
C VAL A 123 17.44 7.24 5.34
N VAL A 124 17.53 6.54 6.46
CA VAL A 124 17.75 7.12 7.79
C VAL A 124 19.16 6.76 8.25
N GLU A 125 19.87 7.75 8.78
CA GLU A 125 21.13 7.54 9.47
C GLU A 125 20.86 7.14 10.92
N TYR A 126 21.55 6.10 11.39
CA TYR A 126 21.38 5.53 12.72
C TYR A 126 22.69 5.59 13.50
N ALA A 127 22.59 5.87 14.79
CA ALA A 127 23.66 5.68 15.76
C ALA A 127 23.44 4.34 16.47
N GLU A 128 24.50 3.53 16.56
CA GLU A 128 24.48 2.25 17.28
C GLU A 128 25.10 2.44 18.67
N ALA A 129 24.42 1.94 19.69
CA ALA A 129 24.94 1.88 21.05
C ALA A 129 25.72 0.58 21.29
N SER A 130 26.51 0.55 22.37
CA SER A 130 27.36 -0.60 22.71
C SER A 130 26.59 -1.90 22.99
N ASP A 131 25.29 -1.82 23.29
CA ASP A 131 24.40 -2.95 23.51
C ASP A 131 23.73 -3.45 22.21
N GLY A 132 24.06 -2.84 21.07
CA GLY A 132 23.49 -3.15 19.75
C GLY A 132 22.15 -2.47 19.47
N SER A 133 21.62 -1.64 20.37
CA SER A 133 20.44 -0.81 20.09
C SER A 133 20.78 0.30 19.11
N VAL A 134 19.79 0.73 18.32
CA VAL A 134 19.96 1.79 17.32
C VAL A 134 18.99 2.94 17.56
N ALA A 135 19.46 4.17 17.34
CA ALA A 135 18.64 5.37 17.44
C ALA A 135 18.71 6.18 16.13
N PRO A 136 17.57 6.63 15.58
CA PRO A 136 17.56 7.41 14.35
C PRO A 136 18.13 8.80 14.61
N VAL A 137 19.09 9.22 13.79
CA VAL A 137 19.77 10.51 13.90
C VAL A 137 19.11 11.54 12.99
N ARG A 138 19.00 11.23 11.69
CA ARG A 138 18.45 12.12 10.67
C ARG A 138 18.03 11.37 9.42
N VAL A 139 17.23 12.00 8.56
CA VAL A 139 16.95 11.50 7.21
C VAL A 139 18.09 11.92 6.29
N ARG A 140 18.80 10.94 5.72
CA ARG A 140 19.87 11.17 4.76
C ARG A 140 19.33 11.51 3.38
N SER A 141 18.30 10.80 2.94
CA SER A 141 17.63 11.03 1.67
C SER A 141 16.21 10.49 1.68
N ALA A 142 15.34 11.14 0.91
CA ALA A 142 14.00 10.66 0.62
C ALA A 142 13.78 10.72 -0.90
N LEU A 143 13.20 9.65 -1.45
CA LEU A 143 12.81 9.55 -2.85
C LEU A 143 11.31 9.33 -2.91
N LEU A 144 10.63 10.09 -3.76
CA LEU A 144 9.21 9.96 -4.02
C LEU A 144 8.99 9.80 -5.53
N HIS A 145 8.42 8.68 -5.94
CA HIS A 145 7.95 8.47 -7.30
C HIS A 145 6.44 8.67 -7.34
N ALA A 146 6.00 9.69 -8.07
CA ALA A 146 4.60 10.06 -8.21
C ALA A 146 4.17 10.01 -9.69
N PRO A 147 3.34 9.02 -10.10
CA PRO A 147 2.78 8.98 -11.44
C PRO A 147 1.96 10.24 -11.72
N ARG A 148 2.17 10.83 -12.91
CA ARG A 148 1.51 12.08 -13.30
C ARG A 148 0.92 12.01 -14.70
N ALA A 149 -0.02 12.91 -14.96
CA ALA A 149 -0.52 13.14 -16.30
C ALA A 149 0.58 13.75 -17.21
N PRO A 150 0.59 13.45 -18.53
CA PRO A 150 1.62 13.94 -19.46
C PRO A 150 1.74 15.46 -19.51
N ASP A 151 0.61 16.16 -19.35
CA ASP A 151 0.43 17.60 -19.38
C ASP A 151 0.77 18.30 -18.05
N ALA A 152 0.97 17.54 -16.97
CA ALA A 152 1.36 18.11 -15.67
C ALA A 152 2.78 18.70 -15.73
N LYS A 153 2.93 19.96 -15.29
CA LYS A 153 4.23 20.64 -15.23
C LYS A 153 5.08 20.05 -14.10
N ALA A 154 6.21 19.45 -14.45
CA ALA A 154 7.07 18.73 -13.48
C ALA A 154 7.54 19.63 -12.33
N GLU A 155 8.02 20.84 -12.62
CA GLU A 155 8.54 21.79 -11.63
C GLU A 155 7.48 22.23 -10.62
N GLN A 156 6.26 22.49 -11.09
CA GLN A 156 5.13 22.86 -10.23
C GLN A 156 4.73 21.69 -9.34
N LEU A 157 4.63 20.49 -9.92
CA LEU A 157 4.26 19.29 -9.20
C LEU A 157 5.29 18.93 -8.13
N GLU A 158 6.58 19.08 -8.44
CA GLU A 158 7.67 18.86 -7.49
C GLU A 158 7.54 19.78 -6.27
N LYS A 159 7.32 21.09 -6.51
CA LYS A 159 7.14 22.05 -5.42
C LYS A 159 5.92 21.71 -4.56
N GLU A 160 4.79 21.40 -5.19
CA GLU A 160 3.56 21.01 -4.48
C GLU A 160 3.75 19.73 -3.66
N LEU A 161 4.44 18.73 -4.20
CA LEU A 161 4.75 17.50 -3.48
C LEU A 161 5.72 17.73 -2.32
N ILE A 162 6.71 18.61 -2.47
CA ILE A 162 7.60 18.98 -1.37
C ILE A 162 6.78 19.59 -0.23
N ASP A 163 5.94 20.57 -0.54
CA ASP A 163 5.21 21.35 0.47
C ASP A 163 4.04 20.57 1.10
N GLN A 164 3.32 19.77 0.32
CA GLN A 164 2.11 19.07 0.77
C GLN A 164 2.34 17.60 1.19
N VAL A 165 3.43 16.98 0.75
CA VAL A 165 3.73 15.56 1.03
C VAL A 165 5.03 15.41 1.82
N VAL A 166 6.16 15.93 1.34
CA VAL A 166 7.47 15.66 1.95
C VAL A 166 7.64 16.38 3.29
N ARG A 167 7.45 17.70 3.35
CA ARG A 167 7.57 18.48 4.60
C ARG A 167 6.60 18.00 5.69
N PRO A 168 5.33 17.70 5.39
CA PRO A 168 4.41 17.18 6.42
C PRO A 168 4.67 15.71 6.80
N ALA A 169 5.36 14.94 5.94
CA ALA A 169 5.72 13.56 6.24
C ALA A 169 6.96 13.45 7.14
N ILE A 170 7.96 14.30 6.93
CA ILE A 170 9.27 14.24 7.59
C ILE A 170 9.35 15.35 8.65
N PRO A 171 9.22 15.03 9.94
CA PRO A 171 9.36 16.01 11.02
C PRO A 171 10.71 16.74 10.99
N GLU A 172 10.73 18.02 11.37
CA GLU A 172 11.95 18.86 11.39
C GLU A 172 13.07 18.28 12.24
N ARG A 173 12.77 17.50 13.28
CA ARG A 173 13.78 16.81 14.11
C ARG A 173 14.66 15.82 13.33
N PHE A 174 14.23 15.41 12.13
CA PHE A 174 15.00 14.55 11.24
C PHE A 174 15.60 15.31 10.04
N GLY A 175 15.42 16.63 9.99
CA GLY A 175 15.89 17.54 8.94
C GLY A 175 17.27 18.14 9.21
#